data_AF-A0A1H1LLF2-F1
#
_entry.id   AF-A0A1H1LLF2-F1
#
_cell.length_a   1.000
_cell.length_b   1.000
_cell.length_c   1.000
_cell.angle_alpha   90.00
_cell.angle_beta   90.00
_cell.angle_gamma   90.00
#
_symmetry.space_group_name_H-M   'P 1'
#
loop_
_entity.id
_entity.type
_entity.pdbx_description
1 polymer ?
#
loop_
_entity_poly.entity_id
_entity_poly.type
_entity_poly.pdbx_seq_one_letter_code
_entity_poly.pdbx_strand_id
1 'polypeptide(L)'
;MTAGPAGPAATWARDASGGDVQYRISELDRAAIGSQPGYAARVEALVSATVAELRRSKVEAIGRMAEQDGSAAAELGRSGARTAALVLGMLASCFAAAFHLGRAVFDAVDVLPWITVLVWVAAILVAVALLPLRRDAAPTSGVVALAWSAAVLCGAALVLSAVLGSVTADTAALFAVALGGVLALVAIAAAASVVANRVPSEVRAATARRMGEFALAQGESAAGILDRALGRLRAEWAAVDPRDRERVEADLDAAYGILGDRGFDAPRRAEVPGGLVLTRTAVAASRELASALTARRS
;
A
#
# COMPACT_ATOMS: atom_id res chain seq x y z
N MET A 1 -1.11 -51.13 -3.63
CA MET A 1 -0.66 -49.89 -4.30
C MET A 1 0.00 -49.03 -3.25
N THR A 2 1.32 -49.06 -3.16
CA THR A 2 2.09 -48.18 -2.27
C THR A 2 2.11 -46.80 -2.89
N ALA A 3 1.48 -45.82 -2.23
CA ALA A 3 1.57 -44.42 -2.63
C ALA A 3 3.05 -44.04 -2.75
N GLY A 4 3.45 -43.53 -3.92
CA GLY A 4 4.79 -42.97 -4.10
C GLY A 4 5.06 -41.87 -3.08
N PRO A 5 6.33 -41.49 -2.88
CA PRO A 5 6.66 -40.39 -1.97
C PRO A 5 5.83 -39.16 -2.33
N ALA A 6 5.19 -38.59 -1.31
CA ALA A 6 4.40 -37.37 -1.45
C ALA A 6 5.20 -36.28 -2.15
N GLY A 7 4.65 -35.69 -3.21
CA GLY A 7 5.29 -34.54 -3.83
C GLY A 7 5.24 -33.30 -2.92
N PRO A 8 6.01 -32.24 -3.25
CA PRO A 8 6.12 -31.05 -2.43
C PRO A 8 4.79 -30.32 -2.21
N ALA A 9 3.91 -30.25 -3.23
CA ALA A 9 2.61 -29.59 -3.10
C ALA A 9 1.66 -30.37 -2.20
N ALA A 10 1.62 -31.70 -2.34
CA ALA A 10 0.85 -32.56 -1.45
C ALA A 10 1.34 -32.46 0.00
N THR A 11 2.65 -32.31 0.21
CA THR A 11 3.23 -32.09 1.54
C THR A 11 2.79 -30.75 2.14
N TRP A 12 2.89 -29.66 1.37
CA TRP A 12 2.35 -28.37 1.78
C TRP A 12 0.87 -28.45 2.15
N ALA A 13 0.06 -29.15 1.35
CA ALA A 13 -1.38 -29.29 1.59
C ALA A 13 -1.72 -30.08 2.86
N ARG A 14 -0.86 -31.00 3.34
CA ARG A 14 -1.04 -31.67 4.63
C ARG A 14 -0.75 -30.75 5.81
N ASP A 15 0.25 -29.90 5.66
CA ASP A 15 0.77 -29.07 6.75
C ASP A 15 0.08 -27.70 6.83
N ALA A 16 -0.57 -27.27 5.75
CA ALA A 16 -1.21 -25.96 5.66
C ALA A 16 -2.30 -25.77 6.73
N SER A 17 -2.33 -24.58 7.34
CA SER A 17 -3.46 -24.13 8.16
C SER A 17 -4.57 -23.51 7.29
N GLY A 18 -5.77 -23.29 7.84
CA GLY A 18 -6.83 -22.56 7.13
C GLY A 18 -6.40 -21.15 6.71
N GLY A 19 -5.57 -20.48 7.52
CA GLY A 19 -4.97 -19.20 7.17
C GLY A 19 -3.98 -19.29 6.00
N ASP A 20 -3.21 -20.37 5.90
CA ASP A 20 -2.32 -20.58 4.76
C ASP A 20 -3.10 -20.82 3.47
N VAL A 21 -4.20 -21.58 3.52
CA VAL A 21 -5.07 -21.77 2.34
C VAL A 21 -5.68 -20.43 1.91
N GLN A 22 -6.16 -19.61 2.85
CA GLN A 22 -6.77 -18.32 2.53
C GLN A 22 -5.75 -17.33 1.97
N TYR A 23 -4.62 -17.12 2.65
CA TYR A 23 -3.68 -16.03 2.37
C TYR A 23 -2.44 -16.44 1.59
N ARG A 24 -2.10 -17.73 1.55
CA ARG A 24 -0.84 -18.24 1.01
C ARG A 24 -1.00 -19.42 0.03
N ILE A 25 -2.17 -19.61 -0.59
CA ILE A 25 -2.36 -20.66 -1.60
C ILE A 25 -1.36 -20.60 -2.78
N SER A 26 -0.76 -19.45 -3.05
CA SER A 26 0.32 -19.35 -4.05
C SER A 26 1.57 -20.16 -3.66
N GLU A 27 1.77 -20.47 -2.38
CA GLU A 27 2.86 -21.34 -1.91
C GLU A 27 2.66 -22.80 -2.32
N LEU A 28 1.41 -23.27 -2.41
CA LEU A 28 1.11 -24.60 -2.98
C LEU A 28 1.63 -24.68 -4.42
N ASP A 29 1.38 -23.62 -5.18
CA ASP A 29 1.78 -23.50 -6.59
C ASP A 29 3.31 -23.38 -6.73
N ARG A 30 3.97 -22.62 -5.82
CA ARG A 30 5.43 -22.58 -5.73
C ARG A 30 6.04 -23.93 -5.36
N ALA A 31 5.43 -24.67 -4.42
CA ALA A 31 5.88 -25.99 -4.02
C ALA A 31 5.81 -26.97 -5.20
N ALA A 32 4.70 -26.95 -5.95
CA ALA A 32 4.51 -27.79 -7.13
C ALA A 32 5.60 -27.55 -8.19
N ILE A 33 5.80 -26.29 -8.58
CA ILE A 33 6.81 -25.94 -9.60
C ILE A 33 8.25 -26.01 -9.08
N GLY A 34 8.46 -26.01 -7.75
CA GLY A 34 9.78 -26.12 -7.12
C GLY A 34 10.50 -27.44 -7.43
N SER A 35 9.73 -28.48 -7.79
CA SER A 35 10.28 -29.74 -8.32
C SER A 35 10.92 -29.60 -9.72
N GLN A 36 10.70 -28.46 -10.39
CA GLN A 36 11.20 -28.12 -11.73
C GLN A 36 11.92 -26.77 -11.71
N PRO A 37 13.17 -26.68 -11.19
CA PRO A 37 13.86 -25.42 -10.93
C PRO A 37 13.98 -24.50 -12.16
N GLY A 38 14.20 -25.07 -13.34
CA GLY A 38 14.25 -24.30 -14.58
C GLY A 38 12.92 -23.65 -14.95
N TYR A 39 11.80 -24.34 -14.74
CA TYR A 39 10.47 -23.77 -14.94
C TYR A 39 10.14 -22.73 -13.86
N ALA A 40 10.43 -23.03 -12.59
CA ALA A 40 10.23 -22.10 -11.48
C ALA A 40 10.94 -20.75 -11.71
N ALA A 41 12.20 -20.77 -12.15
CA ALA A 41 12.95 -19.55 -12.48
C ALA A 41 12.29 -18.75 -13.63
N ARG A 42 11.73 -19.43 -14.64
CA ARG A 42 11.00 -18.76 -15.74
C ARG A 42 9.69 -18.15 -15.26
N VAL A 43 8.96 -18.82 -14.36
CA VAL A 43 7.77 -18.27 -13.71
C VAL A 43 8.12 -17.01 -12.91
N GLU A 44 9.17 -17.04 -12.09
CA GLU A 44 9.61 -15.88 -11.31
C GLU A 44 10.04 -14.70 -12.18
N ALA A 45 10.75 -14.97 -13.28
CA ALA A 45 11.13 -13.95 -14.25
C ALA A 45 9.89 -13.33 -14.92
N LEU A 46 8.91 -14.16 -15.32
CA LEU A 46 7.65 -13.71 -15.90
C LEU A 46 6.82 -12.88 -14.92
N VAL A 47 6.74 -13.30 -13.65
CA VAL A 47 6.08 -12.54 -12.58
C VAL A 47 6.74 -11.18 -12.41
N SER A 48 8.07 -11.14 -12.32
CA SER A 48 8.84 -9.91 -12.17
C SER A 48 8.63 -8.95 -13.35
N ALA A 49 8.68 -9.48 -14.58
CA ALA A 49 8.40 -8.71 -15.79
C ALA A 49 6.97 -8.16 -15.81
N THR A 50 5.98 -8.98 -15.42
CA THR A 50 4.56 -8.59 -15.36
C THR A 50 4.34 -7.48 -14.34
N VAL A 51 4.93 -7.58 -13.15
CA VAL A 51 4.86 -6.52 -12.13
C VAL A 51 5.51 -5.23 -12.62
N ALA A 52 6.65 -5.33 -13.29
CA ALA A 52 7.32 -4.17 -13.88
C ALA A 52 6.46 -3.50 -14.97
N GLU A 53 5.82 -4.29 -15.84
CA GLU A 53 4.90 -3.80 -16.89
C GLU A 53 3.66 -3.14 -16.28
N LEU A 54 3.03 -3.75 -15.26
CA LEU A 54 1.91 -3.17 -14.53
C LEU A 54 2.26 -1.82 -13.88
N ARG A 55 3.42 -1.73 -13.23
CA ARG A 55 3.90 -0.49 -12.61
C ARG A 55 4.17 0.58 -13.67
N ARG A 56 4.83 0.22 -14.77
CA ARG A 56 5.15 1.14 -15.87
C ARG A 56 3.88 1.66 -16.53
N SER A 57 2.95 0.77 -16.88
CA SER A 57 1.64 1.12 -17.44
C SER A 57 0.88 2.09 -16.53
N LYS A 58 0.89 1.85 -15.22
CA LYS A 58 0.26 2.77 -14.25
C LYS A 58 0.93 4.15 -14.25
N VAL A 59 2.26 4.21 -14.25
CA VAL A 59 3.01 5.47 -14.29
C VAL A 59 2.73 6.25 -15.58
N GLU A 60 2.74 5.57 -16.73
CA GLU A 60 2.42 6.16 -18.04
C GLU A 60 0.96 6.66 -18.10
N ALA A 61 0.02 5.89 -17.54
CA ALA A 61 -1.39 6.30 -17.47
C ALA A 61 -1.59 7.52 -16.56
N ILE A 62 -0.91 7.59 -15.41
CA ILE A 62 -0.92 8.77 -14.54
C ILE A 62 -0.26 9.97 -15.23
N GLY A 63 0.84 9.76 -15.96
CA GLY A 63 1.50 10.82 -16.74
C GLY A 63 0.59 11.43 -17.80
N ARG A 64 -0.09 10.58 -18.60
CA ARG A 64 -1.10 11.03 -19.57
C ARG A 64 -2.28 11.75 -18.92
N MET A 65 -2.73 11.26 -17.75
CA MET A 65 -3.77 11.95 -16.98
C MET A 65 -3.29 13.33 -16.52
N ALA A 66 -2.03 13.49 -16.13
CA ALA A 66 -1.49 14.78 -15.68
C ALA A 66 -1.50 15.84 -16.79
N GLU A 67 -1.29 15.43 -18.05
CA GLU A 67 -1.38 16.31 -19.22
C GLU A 67 -2.82 16.76 -19.51
N GLN A 68 -3.82 15.94 -19.17
CA GLN A 68 -5.24 16.22 -19.45
C GLN A 68 -5.97 16.90 -18.28
N ASP A 69 -5.65 16.48 -17.05
CA ASP A 69 -6.27 16.91 -15.81
C ASP A 69 -5.27 16.75 -14.65
N GLY A 70 -4.48 17.79 -14.42
CA GLY A 70 -3.50 17.85 -13.33
C GLY A 70 -4.12 17.57 -11.96
N SER A 71 -5.41 17.90 -11.77
CA SER A 71 -6.09 17.69 -10.50
C SER A 71 -6.36 16.21 -10.22
N ALA A 72 -6.90 15.48 -11.20
CA ALA A 72 -7.13 14.05 -11.11
C ALA A 72 -5.80 13.27 -11.03
N ALA A 73 -4.78 13.71 -11.77
CA ALA A 73 -3.47 13.08 -11.73
C ALA A 73 -2.75 13.26 -10.39
N ALA A 74 -2.87 14.41 -9.72
CA ALA A 74 -2.30 14.61 -8.39
C ALA A 74 -3.04 13.81 -7.29
N GLU A 75 -4.32 13.48 -7.49
CA GLU A 75 -5.05 12.55 -6.61
C GLU A 75 -4.63 11.08 -6.83
N LEU A 76 -4.38 10.68 -8.08
CA LEU A 76 -3.92 9.34 -8.45
C LEU A 76 -2.42 9.12 -8.16
N GLY A 77 -1.63 10.19 -8.26
CA GLY A 77 -0.23 10.28 -7.90
C GLY A 77 -0.04 10.20 -6.40
N ARG A 78 -0.27 9.03 -5.80
CA ARG A 78 0.26 8.69 -4.48
C ARG A 78 1.79 8.71 -4.56
N SER A 79 2.37 9.90 -4.42
CA SER A 79 3.80 10.03 -4.23
C SER A 79 4.16 9.30 -2.94
N GLY A 80 4.96 8.24 -3.05
CA GLY A 80 5.45 7.49 -1.89
C GLY A 80 6.15 8.41 -0.90
N ALA A 81 6.88 9.41 -1.41
CA ALA A 81 7.51 10.45 -0.60
C ALA A 81 6.49 11.33 0.14
N ARG A 82 5.36 11.69 -0.50
CA ARG A 82 4.28 12.45 0.16
C ARG A 82 3.58 11.65 1.23
N THR A 83 3.29 10.37 0.96
CA THR A 83 2.68 9.47 1.95
C THR A 83 3.64 9.29 3.12
N ALA A 84 4.93 9.06 2.86
CA ALA A 84 5.96 8.98 3.87
C ALA A 84 6.06 10.27 4.68
N ALA A 85 6.04 11.45 4.05
CA ALA A 85 6.06 12.74 4.74
C ALA A 85 4.85 12.94 5.65
N LEU A 86 3.62 12.61 5.21
CA LEU A 86 2.43 12.67 6.05
C LEU A 86 2.51 11.69 7.24
N VAL A 87 2.96 10.46 7.00
CA VAL A 87 3.10 9.44 8.05
C VAL A 87 4.19 9.84 9.05
N LEU A 88 5.36 10.24 8.58
CA LEU A 88 6.47 10.70 9.41
C LEU A 88 6.12 11.97 10.18
N GLY A 89 5.39 12.90 9.57
CA GLY A 89 4.87 14.09 10.23
C GLY A 89 3.89 13.74 11.35
N MET A 90 2.97 12.82 11.10
CA MET A 90 2.05 12.32 12.11
C MET A 90 2.78 11.58 13.24
N LEU A 91 3.76 10.74 12.92
CA LEU A 91 4.60 10.07 13.91
C LEU A 91 5.36 11.10 14.76
N ALA A 92 5.94 12.14 14.16
CA ALA A 92 6.59 13.21 14.89
C ALA A 92 5.64 13.93 15.85
N SER A 93 4.40 14.22 15.44
CA SER A 93 3.36 14.76 16.31
C SER A 93 2.99 13.81 17.47
N CYS A 94 2.86 12.51 17.19
CA CYS A 94 2.62 11.50 18.22
C CYS A 94 3.79 11.40 19.21
N PHE A 95 5.03 11.41 18.72
CA PHE A 95 6.22 11.40 19.57
C PHE A 95 6.32 12.67 20.42
N ALA A 96 5.98 13.85 19.87
CA ALA A 96 5.94 15.09 20.66
C ALA A 96 4.97 14.97 21.84
N ALA A 97 3.79 14.38 21.61
CA ALA A 97 2.82 14.09 22.67
C ALA A 97 3.31 13.00 23.65
N ALA A 98 3.96 11.95 23.15
CA ALA A 98 4.48 10.84 23.96
C ALA A 98 5.64 11.27 24.87
N PHE A 99 6.55 12.11 24.38
CA PHE A 99 7.65 12.69 25.18
C PHE A 99 7.11 13.49 26.37
N HIS A 100 6.00 14.22 26.18
CA HIS A 100 5.32 14.88 27.29
C HIS A 100 4.74 13.88 28.31
N LEU A 101 4.08 12.81 27.86
CA LEU A 101 3.51 11.78 28.74
C LEU A 101 4.59 10.97 29.48
N GLY A 102 5.80 10.89 28.93
CA GLY A 102 6.98 10.25 29.54
C GLY A 102 7.65 11.04 30.67
N ARG A 103 7.14 12.23 31.04
CA ARG A 103 7.70 13.11 32.10
C ARG A 103 7.86 12.49 33.48
N ALA A 104 7.33 11.28 33.72
CA ALA A 104 7.60 10.54 34.95
C ALA A 104 9.09 10.11 35.06
N VAL A 105 9.85 10.19 33.96
CA VAL A 105 11.25 9.74 33.86
C VAL A 105 12.23 10.87 33.47
N PHE A 106 11.74 11.99 32.91
CA PHE A 106 12.58 13.06 32.36
C PHE A 106 12.14 14.44 32.85
N ASP A 107 13.10 15.30 33.20
CA ASP A 107 12.85 16.69 33.58
C ASP A 107 12.37 17.54 32.39
N ALA A 108 11.52 18.51 32.70
CA ALA A 108 10.92 19.42 31.73
C ALA A 108 11.93 20.16 30.84
N VAL A 109 13.09 20.51 31.41
CA VAL A 109 14.20 21.19 30.73
C VAL A 109 14.81 20.32 29.63
N ASP A 110 14.84 19.00 29.84
CA ASP A 110 15.43 18.05 28.89
C ASP A 110 14.46 17.66 27.77
N VAL A 111 13.15 17.73 28.03
CA VAL A 111 12.10 17.27 27.10
C VAL A 111 11.67 18.37 26.12
N LEU A 112 11.67 19.63 26.52
CA LEU A 112 11.19 20.74 25.68
C LEU A 112 11.98 20.93 24.36
N PRO A 113 13.32 20.77 24.31
CA PRO A 113 14.07 20.79 23.06
C PRO A 113 13.59 19.72 22.06
N TRP A 114 13.35 18.50 22.53
CA TRP A 114 12.87 17.40 21.70
C TRP A 114 11.46 17.64 21.17
N ILE A 115 10.54 18.12 22.03
CA ILE A 115 9.19 18.52 21.60
C ILE A 115 9.30 19.60 20.51
N THR A 116 10.13 20.61 20.73
CA THR A 116 10.33 21.72 19.77
C THR A 116 10.79 21.20 18.41
N VAL A 117 11.80 20.33 18.38
CA VAL A 117 12.31 19.70 17.15
C VAL A 117 11.21 18.90 16.46
N LEU A 118 10.48 18.06 17.21
CA LEU A 118 9.43 17.20 16.66
C LEU A 118 8.25 18.00 16.08
N VAL A 119 7.86 19.11 16.72
CA VAL A 119 6.83 20.03 16.21
C VAL A 119 7.27 20.63 14.87
N TRP A 120 8.52 21.09 14.75
CA TRP A 120 9.03 21.65 13.50
C TRP A 120 9.21 20.59 12.41
N VAL A 121 9.66 19.38 12.76
CA VAL A 121 9.72 18.25 11.83
C VAL A 121 8.32 17.93 11.31
N ALA A 122 7.31 17.87 12.18
CA ALA A 122 5.92 17.68 11.77
C ALA A 122 5.44 18.82 10.85
N ALA A 123 5.70 20.08 11.20
CA ALA A 123 5.33 21.24 10.40
C ALA A 123 5.93 21.20 9.00
N ILE A 124 7.24 20.94 8.89
CA ILE A 124 7.96 20.87 7.62
C ILE A 124 7.46 19.71 6.78
N LEU A 125 7.30 18.52 7.36
CA LEU A 125 6.85 17.33 6.61
C LEU A 125 5.42 17.48 6.10
N VAL A 126 4.52 18.03 6.92
CA VAL A 126 3.14 18.33 6.52
C VAL A 126 3.12 19.44 5.45
N ALA A 127 3.96 20.47 5.57
CA ALA A 127 4.09 21.51 4.54
C ALA A 127 4.59 20.93 3.20
N VAL A 128 5.65 20.13 3.22
CA VAL A 128 6.22 19.47 2.02
C VAL A 128 5.18 18.55 1.37
N ALA A 129 4.35 17.87 2.15
CA ALA A 129 3.28 17.04 1.62
C ALA A 129 2.12 17.82 0.98
N LEU A 130 1.86 19.06 1.44
CA LEU A 130 0.70 19.87 1.06
C LEU A 130 1.01 20.98 0.05
N LEU A 131 2.24 21.49 0.00
CA LEU A 131 2.63 22.56 -0.91
C LEU A 131 2.49 22.17 -2.41
N PRO A 132 2.92 20.96 -2.84
CA PRO A 132 2.74 20.54 -4.23
C PRO A 132 1.27 20.44 -4.62
N LEU A 133 0.42 19.90 -3.72
CA LEU A 133 -1.02 19.87 -3.92
C LEU A 133 -1.56 21.25 -4.23
N ARG A 134 -1.26 22.28 -3.43
CA ARG A 134 -1.82 23.60 -3.69
C ARG A 134 -1.51 24.16 -5.09
N ARG A 135 -0.45 23.69 -5.74
CA ARG A 135 -0.13 24.05 -7.13
C ARG A 135 -0.91 23.23 -8.14
N ASP A 136 -1.12 21.95 -7.86
CA ASP A 136 -1.59 20.98 -8.86
C ASP A 136 -3.04 20.47 -8.62
N ALA A 137 -3.51 20.41 -7.37
CA ALA A 137 -4.84 19.95 -6.96
C ALA A 137 -5.25 20.38 -5.53
N ALA A 138 -6.55 20.58 -5.30
CA ALA A 138 -7.04 20.84 -3.94
C ALA A 138 -6.78 19.65 -2.99
N PRO A 139 -6.45 19.89 -1.71
CA PRO A 139 -6.24 18.82 -0.74
C PRO A 139 -7.57 18.12 -0.39
N THR A 140 -7.51 16.79 -0.24
CA THR A 140 -8.66 15.97 0.14
C THR A 140 -9.04 16.15 1.62
N SER A 141 -10.28 15.82 1.99
CA SER A 141 -10.77 15.91 3.37
C SER A 141 -9.92 15.10 4.36
N GLY A 142 -9.46 13.90 3.96
CA GLY A 142 -8.59 13.07 4.81
C GLY A 142 -7.21 13.70 5.05
N VAL A 143 -6.65 14.36 4.04
CA VAL A 143 -5.36 15.06 4.16
C VAL A 143 -5.51 16.31 5.05
N VAL A 144 -6.62 17.04 4.92
CA VAL A 144 -6.96 18.16 5.81
C VAL A 144 -7.15 17.67 7.25
N ALA A 145 -7.85 16.55 7.45
CA ALA A 145 -8.03 15.95 8.78
C ALA A 145 -6.70 15.55 9.42
N LEU A 146 -5.78 14.92 8.67
CA LEU A 146 -4.44 14.59 9.15
C LEU A 146 -3.64 15.83 9.59
N ALA A 147 -3.69 16.91 8.80
CA ALA A 147 -3.01 18.16 9.16
C ALA A 147 -3.59 18.78 10.45
N TRP A 148 -4.91 18.75 10.62
CA TRP A 148 -5.55 19.18 11.88
C TRP A 148 -5.19 18.29 13.05
N SER A 149 -5.17 16.96 12.87
CA SER A 149 -4.74 16.02 13.93
C SER A 149 -3.30 16.29 14.37
N ALA A 150 -2.38 16.51 13.44
CA ALA A 150 -1.00 16.87 13.75
C ALA A 150 -0.91 18.19 14.54
N ALA A 151 -1.66 19.22 14.10
CA ALA A 151 -1.72 20.51 14.80
C ALA A 151 -2.27 20.38 16.22
N VAL A 152 -3.36 19.61 16.41
CA VAL A 152 -3.98 19.38 17.72
C VAL A 152 -3.04 18.60 18.65
N LEU A 153 -2.39 17.54 18.15
CA LEU A 153 -1.44 16.75 18.95
C LEU A 153 -0.24 17.59 19.40
N CYS A 154 0.37 18.34 18.49
CA CYS A 154 1.49 19.24 18.82
C CYS A 154 1.05 20.36 19.77
N GLY A 155 -0.13 20.95 19.55
CA GLY A 155 -0.71 21.97 20.43
C GLY A 155 -1.00 21.44 21.83
N ALA A 156 -1.59 20.25 21.94
CA ALA A 156 -1.86 19.60 23.21
C ALA A 156 -0.57 19.31 23.99
N ALA A 157 0.46 18.77 23.32
CA ALA A 157 1.78 18.55 23.93
C ALA A 157 2.38 19.85 24.50
N LEU A 158 2.26 20.95 23.75
CA LEU A 158 2.80 22.25 24.17
C LEU A 158 1.99 22.88 25.32
N VAL A 159 0.65 22.83 25.27
CA VAL A 159 -0.23 23.33 26.33
C VAL A 159 -0.02 22.56 27.62
N LEU A 160 0.08 21.23 27.54
CA LEU A 160 0.33 20.41 28.72
C LEU A 160 1.69 20.72 29.36
N SER A 161 2.73 20.95 28.55
CA SER A 161 4.03 21.43 29.06
C SER A 161 3.89 22.80 29.75
N ALA A 162 3.13 23.73 29.18
CA ALA A 162 2.89 25.05 29.78
C ALA A 162 2.16 24.98 31.14
N VAL A 163 1.08 24.21 31.21
CA VAL A 163 0.19 24.15 32.39
C VAL A 163 0.83 23.38 33.54
N LEU A 164 1.65 22.36 33.25
CA LEU A 164 2.28 21.51 34.27
C LEU A 164 3.65 22.01 34.75
N GLY A 165 3.99 23.29 34.47
CA GLY A 165 5.07 24.00 35.15
C GLY A 165 6.44 23.99 34.47
N SER A 166 6.54 23.65 33.18
CA SER A 166 7.83 23.57 32.46
C SER A 166 8.32 24.90 31.87
N VAL A 167 7.56 26.00 32.03
CA VAL A 167 7.93 27.31 31.47
C VAL A 167 8.54 28.18 32.55
N THR A 168 9.87 28.17 32.59
CA THR A 168 10.70 29.07 33.40
C THR A 168 11.31 30.14 32.49
N ALA A 169 12.02 31.12 33.06
CA ALA A 169 12.78 32.09 32.26
C ALA A 169 13.76 31.39 31.30
N ASP A 170 14.34 30.26 31.72
CA ASP A 170 15.34 29.51 30.96
C ASP A 170 14.74 28.70 29.78
N THR A 171 13.44 28.36 29.85
CA THR A 171 12.77 27.57 28.80
C THR A 171 11.79 28.40 27.94
N ALA A 172 11.55 29.66 28.29
CA ALA A 172 10.62 30.56 27.61
C ALA A 172 10.93 30.75 26.12
N ALA A 173 12.21 30.86 25.75
CA ALA A 173 12.62 31.01 24.36
C ALA A 173 12.27 29.75 23.53
N LEU A 174 12.56 28.56 24.05
CA LEU A 174 12.23 27.29 23.39
C LEU A 174 10.72 27.10 23.28
N PHE A 175 9.98 27.46 24.32
CA PHE A 175 8.53 27.42 24.30
C PHE A 175 7.94 28.32 23.21
N ALA A 176 8.45 29.56 23.07
CA ALA A 176 8.03 30.47 22.01
C ALA A 176 8.34 29.94 20.60
N VAL A 177 9.49 29.28 20.42
CA VAL A 177 9.87 28.64 19.15
C VAL A 177 8.95 27.46 18.83
N ALA A 178 8.62 26.62 19.82
CA ALA A 178 7.67 25.52 19.65
C ALA A 178 6.26 26.02 19.32
N LEU A 179 5.82 27.10 19.99
CA LEU A 179 4.55 27.76 19.69
C LEU A 179 4.49 28.26 18.26
N GLY A 180 5.59 28.84 17.74
CA GLY A 180 5.72 29.21 16.34
C GLY A 180 5.49 28.03 15.39
N GLY A 181 6.04 26.86 15.70
CA GLY A 181 5.83 25.64 14.92
C GLY A 181 4.38 25.13 14.95
N VAL A 182 3.71 25.19 16.11
CA VAL A 182 2.28 24.86 16.23
C VAL A 182 1.42 25.82 15.41
N LEU A 183 1.68 27.13 15.50
CA LEU A 183 0.96 28.14 14.71
C LEU A 183 1.17 27.94 13.21
N ALA A 184 2.37 27.54 12.79
CA ALA A 184 2.65 27.17 11.40
C ALA A 184 1.79 25.98 10.94
N LEU A 185 1.69 24.91 11.75
CA LEU A 185 0.82 23.76 11.48
C LEU A 185 -0.65 24.18 11.35
N VAL A 186 -1.15 25.00 12.27
CA VAL A 186 -2.53 25.52 12.22
C VAL A 186 -2.76 26.35 10.96
N ALA A 187 -1.83 27.24 10.59
CA ALA A 187 -1.93 28.03 9.38
C ALA A 187 -1.93 27.15 8.11
N ILE A 188 -1.09 26.11 8.07
CA ILE A 188 -1.05 25.15 6.97
C ILE A 188 -2.40 24.41 6.86
N ALA A 189 -2.92 23.88 7.97
CA ALA A 189 -4.19 23.15 8.02
C ALA A 189 -5.40 24.04 7.66
N ALA A 190 -5.43 25.27 8.18
CA ALA A 190 -6.48 26.25 7.89
C ALA A 190 -6.48 26.61 6.40
N ALA A 191 -5.32 26.96 5.83
CA ALA A 191 -5.27 27.30 4.42
C ALA A 191 -5.51 26.07 3.51
N ALA A 192 -5.18 24.84 3.94
CA ALA A 192 -5.61 23.62 3.23
C ALA A 192 -7.13 23.44 3.28
N SER A 193 -7.76 23.72 4.42
CA SER A 193 -9.22 23.67 4.60
C SER A 193 -9.93 24.70 3.72
N VAL A 194 -9.41 25.94 3.65
CA VAL A 194 -9.96 26.99 2.78
C VAL A 194 -9.89 26.57 1.31
N VAL A 195 -8.76 26.03 0.87
CA VAL A 195 -8.62 25.56 -0.52
C VAL A 195 -9.60 24.41 -0.78
N ALA A 196 -9.71 23.42 0.12
CA ALA A 196 -10.64 22.31 -0.03
C ALA A 196 -12.11 22.75 -0.08
N ASN A 197 -12.50 23.73 0.74
CA ASN A 197 -13.87 24.23 0.81
C ASN A 197 -14.25 25.14 -0.37
N ARG A 198 -13.27 25.75 -1.05
CA ARG A 198 -13.50 26.57 -2.24
C ARG A 198 -13.72 25.76 -3.52
N VAL A 199 -13.50 24.45 -3.49
CA VAL A 199 -13.74 23.59 -4.65
C VAL A 199 -15.24 23.29 -4.77
N PRO A 200 -15.89 23.68 -5.89
CA PRO A 200 -17.31 23.38 -6.10
C PRO A 200 -17.58 21.86 -6.00
N SER A 201 -18.77 21.49 -5.50
CA SER A 201 -19.20 20.08 -5.44
C SER A 201 -19.20 19.41 -6.82
N GLU A 202 -19.53 20.16 -7.88
CA GLU A 202 -19.51 19.71 -9.27
C GLU A 202 -18.10 19.30 -9.73
N VAL A 203 -17.09 20.08 -9.36
CA VAL A 203 -15.68 19.77 -9.67
C VAL A 203 -15.26 18.50 -8.94
N ARG A 204 -15.59 18.37 -7.65
CA ARG A 204 -15.32 17.14 -6.87
C ARG A 204 -16.00 15.91 -7.47
N ALA A 205 -17.26 16.05 -7.90
CA ALA A 205 -18.00 14.97 -8.56
C ALA A 205 -17.42 14.63 -9.94
N ALA A 206 -16.94 15.63 -10.69
CA ALA A 206 -16.25 15.39 -11.96
C ALA A 206 -14.91 14.68 -11.76
N THR A 207 -14.08 15.10 -10.80
CA THR A 207 -12.81 14.44 -10.45
C THR A 207 -13.06 12.99 -9.99
N ALA A 208 -14.05 12.77 -9.11
CA ALA A 208 -14.40 11.42 -8.66
C ALA A 208 -14.85 10.51 -9.82
N ARG A 209 -15.65 11.04 -10.76
CA ARG A 209 -16.04 10.30 -11.98
C ARG A 209 -14.83 9.95 -12.84
N ARG A 210 -13.94 10.91 -13.10
CA ARG A 210 -12.70 10.69 -13.87
C ARG A 210 -11.76 9.69 -13.20
N MET A 211 -11.64 9.71 -11.88
CA MET A 211 -10.91 8.69 -11.12
C MET A 211 -11.53 7.31 -11.27
N GLY A 212 -12.86 7.22 -11.28
CA GLY A 212 -13.60 5.98 -11.55
C GLY A 212 -13.33 5.45 -12.96
N GLU A 213 -13.43 6.31 -13.96
CA GLU A 213 -13.11 5.99 -15.36
C GLU A 213 -11.65 5.53 -15.51
N PHE A 214 -10.71 6.22 -14.85
CA PHE A 214 -9.30 5.83 -14.82
C PHE A 214 -9.11 4.46 -14.17
N ALA A 215 -9.76 4.20 -13.02
CA ALA A 215 -9.64 2.93 -12.32
C ALA A 215 -10.18 1.76 -13.17
N LEU A 216 -11.27 1.98 -13.90
CA LEU A 216 -11.83 1.01 -14.85
C LEU A 216 -10.87 0.76 -16.02
N ALA A 217 -10.44 1.81 -16.72
CA ALA A 217 -9.51 1.70 -17.85
C ALA A 217 -8.17 1.07 -17.45
N GLN A 218 -7.66 1.41 -16.25
CA GLN A 218 -6.45 0.81 -15.72
C GLN A 218 -6.66 -0.65 -15.30
N GLY A 219 -7.84 -0.99 -14.76
CA GLY A 219 -8.22 -2.37 -14.48
C GLY A 219 -8.27 -3.23 -15.74
N GLU A 220 -8.83 -2.71 -16.83
CA GLU A 220 -8.87 -3.37 -18.14
C GLU A 220 -7.47 -3.54 -18.74
N SER A 221 -6.65 -2.49 -18.71
CA SER A 221 -5.26 -2.53 -19.16
C SER A 221 -4.45 -3.56 -18.36
N ALA A 222 -4.57 -3.54 -17.03
CA ALA A 222 -3.90 -4.49 -16.15
C ALA A 222 -4.37 -5.93 -16.37
N ALA A 223 -5.67 -6.14 -16.64
CA ALA A 223 -6.19 -7.44 -17.00
C ALA A 223 -5.60 -7.93 -18.33
N GLY A 224 -5.49 -7.06 -19.34
CA GLY A 224 -4.83 -7.39 -20.60
C GLY A 224 -3.34 -7.77 -20.43
N ILE A 225 -2.62 -7.10 -19.53
CA ILE A 225 -1.23 -7.45 -19.17
C ILE A 225 -1.19 -8.85 -18.52
N LEU A 226 -2.07 -9.11 -17.56
CA LEU A 226 -2.16 -10.42 -16.90
C LEU A 226 -2.53 -11.52 -17.89
N ASP A 227 -3.49 -11.28 -18.79
CA ASP A 227 -3.93 -12.25 -19.80
C ASP A 227 -2.79 -12.62 -20.76
N ARG A 228 -1.98 -11.64 -21.19
CA ARG A 228 -0.76 -11.89 -21.98
C ARG A 228 0.28 -12.70 -21.20
N ALA A 229 0.47 -12.38 -19.91
CA ALA A 229 1.40 -13.11 -19.06
C ALA A 229 0.93 -14.55 -18.83
N LEU A 230 -0.36 -14.79 -18.60
CA LEU A 230 -0.95 -16.13 -18.52
C LEU A 230 -0.80 -16.89 -19.85
N GLY A 231 -0.95 -16.22 -20.99
CA GLY A 231 -0.65 -16.80 -22.31
C GLY A 231 0.80 -17.27 -22.44
N ARG A 232 1.77 -16.45 -22.02
CA ARG A 232 3.20 -16.84 -21.99
C ARG A 232 3.45 -17.99 -21.02
N LEU A 233 2.83 -17.95 -19.83
CA LEU A 233 2.94 -19.02 -18.83
C LEU A 233 2.44 -20.37 -19.37
N ARG A 234 1.32 -20.38 -20.10
CA ARG A 234 0.81 -21.58 -20.77
C ARG A 234 1.80 -22.13 -21.81
N ALA A 235 2.43 -21.25 -22.60
CA ALA A 235 3.44 -21.66 -23.58
C ALA A 235 4.70 -22.23 -22.90
N GLU A 236 5.17 -21.57 -21.83
CA GLU A 236 6.29 -22.05 -21.01
C GLU A 236 5.99 -23.41 -20.37
N TRP A 237 4.76 -23.60 -19.90
CA TRP A 237 4.33 -24.89 -19.36
C TRP A 237 4.29 -25.95 -20.45
N ALA A 238 3.71 -25.66 -21.61
CA ALA A 238 3.64 -26.60 -22.74
C ALA A 238 5.02 -27.07 -23.24
N ALA A 239 6.06 -26.25 -23.05
CA ALA A 239 7.45 -26.58 -23.39
C ALA A 239 8.17 -27.45 -22.33
N VAL A 240 7.59 -27.65 -21.13
CA VAL A 240 8.14 -28.57 -20.13
C VAL A 240 7.97 -30.01 -20.60
N ASP A 241 8.95 -30.86 -20.29
CA ASP A 241 8.93 -32.28 -20.64
C ASP A 241 7.60 -32.93 -20.19
N PRO A 242 6.94 -33.71 -21.06
CA PRO A 242 5.64 -34.30 -20.72
C PRO A 242 5.63 -35.13 -19.43
N ARG A 243 6.71 -35.85 -19.11
CA ARG A 243 6.81 -36.64 -17.88
C ARG A 243 6.97 -35.76 -16.65
N ASP A 244 7.68 -34.64 -16.79
CA ASP A 244 7.77 -33.63 -15.74
C ASP A 244 6.41 -32.97 -15.49
N ARG A 245 5.67 -32.66 -16.55
CA ARG A 245 4.32 -32.12 -16.44
C ARG A 245 3.38 -33.05 -15.71
N GLU A 246 3.34 -34.32 -16.11
CA GLU A 246 2.49 -35.33 -15.47
C GLU A 246 2.80 -35.46 -13.96
N ARG A 247 4.07 -35.41 -13.56
CA ARG A 247 4.46 -35.45 -12.14
C ARG A 247 3.95 -34.25 -11.35
N VAL A 248 4.08 -33.05 -11.89
CA VAL A 248 3.60 -31.81 -11.23
C VAL A 248 2.07 -31.79 -11.17
N GLU A 249 1.39 -32.18 -12.25
CA GLU A 249 -0.07 -32.30 -12.31
C GLU A 249 -0.58 -33.29 -11.27
N ALA A 250 0.03 -34.48 -11.17
CA ALA A 250 -0.34 -35.49 -10.18
C ALA A 250 -0.11 -35.01 -8.73
N ASP A 251 0.97 -34.29 -8.47
CA ASP A 251 1.24 -33.70 -7.14
C ASP A 251 0.21 -32.61 -6.79
N LEU A 252 -0.15 -31.76 -7.76
CA LEU A 252 -1.20 -30.76 -7.57
C LEU A 252 -2.56 -31.41 -7.34
N ASP A 253 -2.95 -32.42 -8.12
CA ASP A 253 -4.22 -33.12 -7.93
C ASP A 253 -4.28 -33.79 -6.55
N ALA A 254 -3.19 -34.41 -6.11
CA ALA A 254 -3.08 -34.95 -4.76
C ALA A 254 -3.20 -33.85 -3.70
N ALA A 255 -2.57 -32.69 -3.90
CA ALA A 255 -2.64 -31.55 -2.98
C ALA A 255 -4.06 -30.99 -2.86
N TYR A 256 -4.77 -30.78 -3.97
CA TYR A 256 -6.16 -30.30 -3.96
C TYR A 256 -7.11 -31.34 -3.37
N GLY A 257 -6.87 -32.64 -3.60
CA GLY A 257 -7.60 -33.72 -2.92
C GLY A 257 -7.45 -33.65 -1.40
N ILE A 258 -6.22 -33.51 -0.91
CA ILE A 258 -5.94 -33.36 0.53
C ILE A 258 -6.63 -32.12 1.11
N LEU A 259 -6.61 -30.97 0.42
CA LEU A 259 -7.30 -29.76 0.89
C LEU A 259 -8.82 -29.98 0.98
N GLY A 260 -9.39 -30.68 0.00
CA GLY A 260 -10.80 -31.06 -0.02
C GLY A 260 -11.16 -32.00 1.15
N ASP A 261 -10.37 -33.05 1.37
CA ASP A 261 -10.57 -34.00 2.47
C ASP A 261 -10.46 -33.34 3.85
N ARG A 262 -9.62 -32.30 3.96
CA ARG A 262 -9.46 -31.48 5.16
C ARG A 262 -10.56 -30.43 5.35
N GLY A 263 -11.52 -30.35 4.43
CA GLY A 263 -12.66 -29.43 4.50
C GLY A 263 -12.29 -27.97 4.23
N PHE A 264 -11.17 -27.69 3.56
CA PHE A 264 -10.82 -26.34 3.17
C PHE A 264 -11.49 -25.95 1.85
N ASP A 265 -12.09 -24.75 1.83
CA ASP A 265 -12.59 -24.13 0.62
C ASP A 265 -11.41 -23.57 -0.19
N ALA A 266 -10.71 -24.46 -0.90
CA ALA A 266 -9.59 -24.08 -1.74
C ALA A 266 -10.13 -23.36 -3.00
N PRO A 267 -9.55 -22.20 -3.37
CA PRO A 267 -9.93 -21.54 -4.61
C PRO A 267 -9.71 -22.46 -5.81
N ARG A 268 -10.55 -22.33 -6.83
CA ARG A 268 -10.47 -23.15 -8.06
C ARG A 268 -9.03 -23.21 -8.56
N ARG A 269 -8.55 -24.44 -8.82
CA ARG A 269 -7.23 -24.72 -9.36
C ARG A 269 -6.96 -23.85 -10.59
N ALA A 270 -5.78 -23.21 -10.62
CA ALA A 270 -5.36 -22.46 -11.79
C ALA A 270 -5.18 -23.39 -13.00
N GLU A 271 -5.41 -22.86 -14.19
CA GLU A 271 -5.33 -23.64 -15.44
C GLU A 271 -3.93 -24.19 -15.71
N VAL A 272 -2.89 -23.53 -15.22
CA VAL A 272 -1.49 -23.96 -15.33
C VAL A 272 -0.74 -23.72 -14.01
N PRO A 273 0.24 -24.58 -13.66
CA PRO A 273 1.12 -24.35 -12.52
C PRO A 273 1.83 -23.00 -12.61
N GLY A 274 1.97 -22.30 -11.49
CA GLY A 274 2.49 -20.93 -11.42
C GLY A 274 1.44 -19.83 -11.67
N GLY A 275 0.22 -20.19 -12.12
CA GLY A 275 -0.84 -19.23 -12.41
C GLY A 275 -1.38 -18.51 -11.16
N LEU A 276 -1.37 -19.16 -10.00
CA LEU A 276 -1.79 -18.54 -8.74
C LEU A 276 -0.75 -17.52 -8.26
N VAL A 277 0.54 -17.86 -8.40
CA VAL A 277 1.64 -16.95 -8.06
C VAL A 277 1.56 -15.69 -8.92
N LEU A 278 1.41 -15.85 -10.23
CA LEU A 278 1.30 -14.74 -11.17
C LEU A 278 0.08 -13.86 -10.87
N THR A 279 -1.10 -14.46 -10.73
CA THR A 279 -2.34 -13.71 -10.50
C THR A 279 -2.31 -12.97 -9.17
N ARG A 280 -1.89 -13.62 -8.07
CA ARG A 280 -1.83 -12.97 -6.75
C ARG A 280 -0.80 -11.85 -6.71
N THR A 281 0.36 -12.05 -7.33
CA THR A 281 1.41 -11.01 -7.35
C THR A 281 0.99 -9.83 -8.23
N ALA A 282 0.34 -10.07 -9.36
CA ALA A 282 -0.22 -9.04 -10.22
C ALA A 282 -1.32 -8.22 -9.49
N VAL A 283 -2.23 -8.89 -8.79
CA VAL A 283 -3.28 -8.26 -7.97
C VAL A 283 -2.68 -7.43 -6.82
N ALA A 284 -1.62 -7.92 -6.18
CA ALA A 284 -0.91 -7.15 -5.16
C ALA A 284 -0.23 -5.89 -5.74
N ALA A 285 0.24 -5.97 -6.99
CA ALA A 285 0.86 -4.85 -7.69
C ALA A 285 -0.14 -3.82 -8.23
N SER A 286 -1.40 -4.21 -8.51
CA SER A 286 -2.46 -3.31 -8.98
C SER A 286 -3.78 -3.60 -8.27
N ARG A 287 -4.21 -2.65 -7.42
CA ARG A 287 -5.52 -2.73 -6.75
C ARG A 287 -6.67 -2.64 -7.74
N GLU A 288 -6.49 -1.88 -8.81
CA GLU A 288 -7.47 -1.70 -9.87
C GLU A 288 -7.76 -3.04 -10.59
N LEU A 289 -6.73 -3.89 -10.76
CA LEU A 289 -6.90 -5.25 -11.27
C LEU A 289 -7.74 -6.14 -10.34
N ALA A 290 -7.61 -5.99 -9.02
CA ALA A 290 -8.42 -6.74 -8.06
C ALA A 290 -9.92 -6.47 -8.29
N SER A 291 -10.30 -5.20 -8.42
CA SER A 291 -11.67 -4.78 -8.69
C SER A 291 -12.18 -5.29 -10.05
N ALA A 292 -11.34 -5.21 -11.09
CA ALA A 292 -11.70 -5.71 -12.42
C ALA A 292 -11.95 -7.23 -12.43
N LEU A 293 -11.14 -8.01 -11.70
CA LEU A 293 -11.32 -9.45 -11.60
C LEU A 293 -12.56 -9.83 -10.80
N THR A 294 -12.92 -9.07 -9.76
CA THR A 294 -14.18 -9.27 -9.02
C THR A 294 -15.39 -9.01 -9.91
N ALA A 295 -15.39 -7.93 -10.70
CA ALA A 295 -16.49 -7.58 -11.60
C ALA A 295 -16.72 -8.62 -12.71
N ARG A 296 -15.69 -9.36 -13.15
CA ARG A 296 -15.82 -10.44 -14.13
C ARG A 296 -16.44 -11.73 -13.57
N ARG A 297 -16.53 -11.86 -12.24
CA ARG A 297 -17.04 -13.07 -11.57
C ARG A 297 -18.50 -12.94 -11.11
N SER A 298 -19.02 -11.71 -11.03
CA SER A 298 -20.43 -11.37 -10.75
C SER A 298 -21.25 -11.34 -12.02
#